data_AF-A0A966QB30-F1
#
_entry.id   AF-A0A966QB30-F1
#
_cell.length_a   1.000
_cell.length_b   1.000
_cell.length_c   1.000
_cell.angle_alpha   90.00
_cell.angle_beta   90.00
_cell.angle_gamma   90.00
#
_symmetry.space_group_name_H-M   'P 1'
#
loop_
_entity.id
_entity.type
_entity.pdbx_description
1 polymer ?
#
loop_
_entity_poly.entity_id
_entity_poly.type
_entity_poly.pdbx_seq_one_letter_code
_entity_poly.pdbx_strand_id
1 'polypeptide(L)'
;SPFSFAYAAIAIALLGAIESLLSARVADGMARKEIDHEQRAHDPKKELMGQGLATIASACVGGLPATGAIARTSVNVHSGARTRLAAIVHALFLLAVVLFLAPIVSLIPTAALAGVLIGTSLRIANPQSVKEALQSTYKFRIVYVVTALAVVFIDLMWGVAIGILLEKILNKAR
;
A
#
# COMPACT_ATOMS: atom_id res chain seq x y z
N SER A 1 1.45 -26.26 -8.21
CA SER A 1 2.35 -26.59 -9.35
C SER A 1 3.37 -25.47 -9.51
N PRO A 2 4.52 -25.65 -10.18
CA PRO A 2 5.49 -24.55 -10.40
C PRO A 2 4.85 -23.30 -11.04
N PHE A 3 3.84 -23.50 -11.90
CA PHE A 3 3.03 -22.42 -12.48
C PHE A 3 2.27 -21.58 -11.44
N SER A 4 1.73 -22.19 -10.37
CA SER A 4 0.99 -21.45 -9.34
C SER A 4 1.91 -20.55 -8.50
N PHE A 5 3.16 -20.99 -8.27
CA PHE A 5 4.15 -20.19 -7.56
C PHE A 5 4.62 -18.99 -8.38
N ALA A 6 4.94 -19.20 -9.66
CA ALA A 6 5.35 -18.10 -10.54
C ALA A 6 4.23 -17.05 -10.67
N TYR A 7 2.98 -17.49 -10.81
CA TYR A 7 1.82 -16.61 -10.84
C TYR A 7 1.72 -15.77 -9.56
N ALA A 8 1.77 -16.40 -8.38
CA ALA A 8 1.68 -15.71 -7.10
C ALA A 8 2.84 -14.72 -6.88
N ALA A 9 4.06 -15.09 -7.27
CA ALA A 9 5.23 -14.23 -7.15
C ALA A 9 5.11 -12.96 -8.02
N ILE A 10 4.69 -13.11 -9.28
CA ILE A 10 4.47 -11.98 -10.20
C ILE A 10 3.33 -11.09 -9.68
N ALA A 11 2.25 -11.71 -9.22
CA ALA A 11 1.11 -11.02 -8.62
C ALA A 11 1.53 -10.14 -7.43
N ILE A 12 2.26 -10.70 -6.47
CA ILE A 12 2.74 -9.98 -5.29
C ILE A 12 3.74 -8.88 -5.68
N ALA A 13 4.64 -9.15 -6.63
CA ALA A 13 5.61 -8.15 -7.10
C ALA A 13 4.92 -6.95 -7.76
N LEU A 14 3.92 -7.20 -8.63
CA LEU A 14 3.15 -6.13 -9.28
C LEU A 14 2.32 -5.34 -8.27
N LEU A 15 1.64 -6.03 -7.35
CA LEU A 15 0.84 -5.37 -6.32
C LEU A 15 1.73 -4.50 -5.43
N GLY A 16 2.82 -5.06 -4.92
CA GLY A 16 3.77 -4.32 -4.09
C GLY A 16 4.37 -3.13 -4.83
N ALA A 17 4.69 -3.26 -6.12
CA ALA A 17 5.17 -2.16 -6.94
C ALA A 17 4.14 -1.02 -7.07
N ILE A 18 2.88 -1.36 -7.30
CA ILE A 18 1.78 -0.38 -7.34
C ILE A 18 1.64 0.32 -5.99
N GLU A 19 1.63 -0.43 -4.88
CA GLU A 19 1.49 0.12 -3.53
C GLU A 19 2.69 0.98 -3.12
N SER A 20 3.91 0.56 -3.42
CA SER A 20 5.14 1.31 -3.15
C SER A 20 5.16 2.62 -3.92
N LEU A 21 4.87 2.60 -5.23
CA LEU A 21 4.81 3.81 -6.05
C LEU A 21 3.68 4.73 -5.60
N LEU A 22 2.50 4.20 -5.29
CA LEU A 22 1.38 5.00 -4.80
C LEU A 22 1.70 5.63 -3.44
N SER A 23 2.32 4.87 -2.53
CA SER A 23 2.78 5.39 -1.24
C SER A 23 3.84 6.48 -1.39
N ALA A 24 4.80 6.31 -2.30
CA ALA A 24 5.83 7.30 -2.56
C ALA A 24 5.24 8.59 -3.15
N ARG A 25 4.29 8.47 -4.09
CA ARG A 25 3.57 9.63 -4.66
C ARG A 25 2.76 10.39 -3.61
N VAL A 26 2.07 9.68 -2.72
CA VAL A 26 1.32 10.31 -1.62
C VAL A 26 2.28 10.98 -0.64
N ALA A 27 3.42 10.33 -0.33
CA ALA A 27 4.47 10.89 0.52
C ALA A 27 5.04 12.19 -0.03
N ASP A 28 5.41 12.22 -1.31
CA ASP A 28 5.90 13.41 -2.00
C ASP A 28 4.89 14.56 -1.92
N GLY A 29 3.59 14.24 -2.10
CA GLY A 29 2.51 15.23 -2.02
C GLY A 29 2.36 15.83 -0.62
N MET A 30 2.41 15.01 0.44
CA MET A 30 2.34 15.47 1.83
C MET A 30 3.59 16.27 2.21
N ALA A 31 4.78 15.75 1.89
CA ALA A 31 6.04 16.40 2.22
C ALA A 31 6.18 17.77 1.56
N ARG A 32 5.73 17.90 0.29
CA ARG A 32 5.68 19.17 -0.42
C ARG A 32 4.72 20.19 0.21
N LYS A 33 3.65 19.73 0.85
CA LYS A 33 2.65 20.59 1.49
C LYS A 33 3.06 20.99 2.91
N GLU A 34 3.72 20.10 3.65
CA GLU A 34 3.91 20.22 5.10
C GLU A 34 5.36 20.48 5.54
N ILE A 35 6.35 20.08 4.74
CA ILE A 35 7.78 20.11 5.13
C ILE A 35 8.57 21.11 4.30
N ASP A 36 8.57 20.97 2.98
CA ASP A 36 9.36 21.77 2.05
C ASP A 36 8.70 21.84 0.66
N HIS A 37 8.31 23.03 0.22
CA HIS A 37 7.64 23.25 -1.08
C HIS A 37 8.52 22.90 -2.30
N GLU A 38 9.85 22.87 -2.14
CA GLU A 38 10.80 22.53 -3.20
C GLU A 38 11.23 21.06 -3.18
N GLN A 39 10.63 20.23 -2.32
CA GLN A 39 11.01 18.84 -2.19
C GLN A 39 10.82 18.07 -3.51
N ARG A 40 11.90 17.46 -3.98
CA ARG A 40 11.94 16.75 -5.26
C ARG A 40 11.16 15.44 -5.15
N ALA A 41 10.36 15.16 -6.17
CA ALA A 41 9.66 13.89 -6.29
C ALA A 41 10.62 12.69 -6.30
N HIS A 42 10.15 11.56 -5.81
CA HIS A 42 10.89 10.31 -5.81
C HIS A 42 11.21 9.86 -7.25
N ASP A 43 12.29 9.08 -7.40
CA ASP A 43 12.60 8.38 -8.65
C ASP A 43 11.92 7.00 -8.63
N PRO A 44 10.93 6.73 -9.50
CA PRO A 44 10.22 5.45 -9.52
C PRO A 44 11.14 4.25 -9.72
N LYS A 45 12.23 4.39 -10.50
CA LYS A 45 13.16 3.27 -10.73
C LYS A 45 13.92 2.92 -9.46
N LYS A 46 14.35 3.94 -8.71
CA LYS A 46 15.06 3.74 -7.43
C LYS A 46 14.13 3.16 -6.36
N GLU A 47 12.87 3.59 -6.36
CA GLU A 47 11.86 3.06 -5.44
C GLU A 47 11.61 1.57 -5.71
N LEU A 48 11.37 1.18 -6.97
CA LEU A 48 11.18 -0.22 -7.34
C LEU A 48 12.42 -1.09 -7.09
N MET A 49 13.63 -0.57 -7.38
CA MET A 49 14.88 -1.25 -7.07
C MET A 49 15.04 -1.46 -5.56
N GLY A 50 14.75 -0.44 -4.77
CA GLY A 50 14.80 -0.51 -3.30
C GLY A 50 13.81 -1.52 -2.74
N GLN A 51 12.57 -1.53 -3.23
CA GLN A 51 11.54 -2.49 -2.83
C GLN A 51 11.91 -3.93 -3.20
N GLY A 52 12.48 -4.15 -4.39
CA GLY A 52 12.97 -5.46 -4.81
C GLY A 52 14.09 -5.98 -3.91
N LEU A 53 15.10 -5.14 -3.64
CA LEU A 53 16.19 -5.47 -2.72
C LEU A 53 15.70 -5.74 -1.30
N ALA A 54 14.76 -4.92 -0.80
CA ALA A 54 14.16 -5.12 0.51
C ALA A 54 13.40 -6.45 0.60
N THR A 55 12.70 -6.84 -0.46
CA THR A 55 11.99 -8.12 -0.54
C THR A 55 12.96 -9.30 -0.54
N ILE A 56 14.06 -9.24 -1.30
CA ILE A 56 15.09 -10.28 -1.32
C ILE A 56 15.74 -10.39 0.07
N ALA A 57 16.14 -9.27 0.67
CA ALA A 57 16.75 -9.25 1.99
C ALA A 57 15.82 -9.81 3.07
N SER A 58 14.53 -9.47 3.01
CA SER A 58 13.49 -10.00 3.90
C SER A 58 13.34 -11.52 3.74
N ALA A 59 13.29 -12.02 2.50
CA ALA A 59 13.15 -13.45 2.22
C ALA A 59 14.33 -14.28 2.76
N CYS A 60 15.56 -13.75 2.74
CA CYS A 60 16.74 -14.43 3.29
C CYS A 60 16.63 -14.74 4.79
N VAL A 61 15.77 -14.05 5.53
CA VAL A 61 15.51 -14.26 6.96
C VAL A 61 14.11 -14.82 7.24
N GLY A 62 13.43 -15.36 6.21
CA GLY A 62 12.07 -15.91 6.32
C GLY A 62 10.97 -14.84 6.43
N GLY A 63 11.27 -13.60 6.08
CA GLY A 63 10.33 -12.48 6.12
C GLY A 63 9.38 -12.41 4.93
N LEU A 64 8.36 -11.56 5.05
CA LEU A 64 7.37 -11.30 4.01
C LEU A 64 7.88 -10.28 2.98
N PRO A 65 7.32 -10.27 1.75
CA PRO A 65 7.65 -9.26 0.74
C PRO A 65 7.44 -7.83 1.23
N ALA A 66 8.33 -6.93 0.82
CA ALA A 66 8.25 -5.53 1.22
C ALA A 66 7.11 -4.83 0.48
N THR A 67 6.31 -4.05 1.22
CA THR A 67 5.22 -3.22 0.67
C THR A 67 5.31 -1.77 1.16
N GLY A 68 4.78 -0.85 0.35
CA GLY A 68 4.55 0.53 0.73
C GLY A 68 3.36 0.66 1.69
N ALA A 69 3.49 1.50 2.72
CA ALA A 69 2.45 1.66 3.74
C ALA A 69 2.03 3.14 3.86
N ILE A 70 1.05 3.56 3.05
CA ILE A 70 0.59 4.96 2.95
C ILE A 70 0.24 5.52 4.33
N ALA A 71 -0.50 4.76 5.14
CA ALA A 71 -0.93 5.19 6.47
C ALA A 71 0.24 5.38 7.45
N ARG A 72 1.27 4.53 7.36
CA ARG A 72 2.49 4.70 8.18
C ARG A 72 3.27 5.92 7.71
N THR A 73 3.40 6.08 6.39
CA THR A 73 4.10 7.20 5.78
C THR A 73 3.40 8.53 6.09
N SER A 74 2.07 8.58 6.08
CA SER A 74 1.33 9.80 6.43
C SER A 74 1.54 10.19 7.89
N VAL A 75 1.43 9.24 8.83
CA VAL A 75 1.73 9.50 10.25
C VAL A 75 3.17 9.98 10.43
N ASN A 76 4.12 9.36 9.73
CA ASN A 76 5.53 9.73 9.80
C ASN A 76 5.77 11.17 9.30
N VAL A 77 5.19 11.56 8.16
CA VAL A 77 5.30 12.92 7.60
C VAL A 77 4.65 13.95 8.53
N HIS A 78 3.43 13.69 9.01
CA HIS A 78 2.73 14.59 9.94
C HIS A 78 3.45 14.71 11.30
N SER A 79 4.22 13.69 11.69
CA SER A 79 5.09 13.74 12.88
C SER A 79 6.40 14.51 12.62
N GLY A 80 6.56 15.14 11.46
CA GLY A 80 7.71 15.97 11.11
C GLY A 80 8.94 15.17 10.68
N ALA A 81 8.81 13.89 10.30
CA ALA A 81 9.95 13.11 9.85
C ALA A 81 10.52 13.65 8.53
N ARG A 82 11.80 14.05 8.55
CA ARG A 82 12.49 14.63 7.38
C ARG A 82 13.55 13.72 6.75
N THR A 83 13.94 12.65 7.43
CA THR A 83 15.07 11.80 7.02
C THR A 83 14.74 10.31 7.13
N ARG A 84 15.55 9.48 6.47
CA ARG A 84 15.44 8.01 6.52
C ARG A 84 15.66 7.45 7.92
N LEU A 85 16.24 8.22 8.85
CA LEU A 85 16.47 7.80 10.23
C LEU A 85 15.16 7.46 10.95
N ALA A 86 14.05 8.15 10.64
CA ALA A 86 12.76 7.84 11.25
C ALA A 86 12.31 6.40 10.97
N ALA A 87 12.49 5.93 9.73
CA ALA A 87 12.16 4.56 9.35
C ALA A 87 13.10 3.53 10.02
N ILE A 88 14.40 3.85 10.11
CA ILE A 88 15.40 2.98 10.77
C ILE A 88 15.09 2.86 12.27
N VAL A 89 14.84 3.97 12.95
CA VAL A 89 14.48 3.99 14.38
C VAL A 89 13.19 3.22 14.62
N HIS A 90 12.18 3.41 13.76
CA HIS A 90 10.93 2.65 13.86
C HIS A 90 11.15 1.14 13.69
N ALA A 91 11.98 0.72 12.73
CA ALA A 91 12.31 -0.69 12.51
C ALA A 91 13.07 -1.30 13.69
N LEU A 92 14.07 -0.58 14.23
CA LEU A 92 14.82 -1.01 15.42
C LEU A 92 13.92 -1.10 16.66
N PHE A 93 12.99 -0.15 16.81
CA PHE A 93 12.00 -0.17 17.88
C PHE A 93 11.10 -1.40 17.78
N LEU A 94 10.54 -1.70 16.59
CA LEU A 94 9.74 -2.90 16.38
C LEU A 94 10.54 -4.18 16.64
N LEU A 95 11.81 -4.23 16.22
CA LEU A 95 12.69 -5.35 16.50
C LEU A 95 12.89 -5.55 18.01
N ALA A 96 13.14 -4.47 18.77
CA ALA A 96 13.26 -4.54 20.23
C ALA A 96 11.95 -5.01 20.88
N VAL A 97 10.79 -4.53 20.42
CA VAL A 97 9.48 -4.98 20.92
C VAL A 97 9.30 -6.48 20.68
N VAL A 98 9.66 -6.99 19.50
CA VAL A 98 9.55 -8.42 19.20
C VAL A 98 10.52 -9.24 20.04
N LEU A 99 11.77 -8.79 20.23
CA LEU A 99 12.78 -9.56 20.98
C LEU A 99 12.51 -9.60 22.49
N PHE A 100 12.06 -8.49 23.08
CA PHE A 100 11.92 -8.37 24.54
C PHE A 100 10.48 -8.46 25.03
N LEU A 101 9.51 -8.04 24.21
CA LEU A 101 8.10 -7.90 24.59
C LEU A 101 7.18 -8.93 23.93
N ALA A 102 7.70 -9.88 23.14
CA ALA A 102 6.89 -10.96 22.55
C ALA A 102 5.95 -11.68 23.53
N PRO A 103 6.36 -12.02 24.78
CA PRO A 103 5.47 -12.66 25.76
C PRO A 103 4.29 -11.79 26.20
N ILE A 104 4.42 -10.47 26.11
CA ILE A 104 3.35 -9.52 26.43
C ILE A 104 2.46 -9.33 25.20
N VAL A 105 3.06 -9.21 24.02
CA VAL A 105 2.34 -9.07 22.74
C VAL A 105 1.47 -10.29 22.45
N SER A 106 1.89 -11.50 22.86
CA SER A 106 1.08 -12.72 22.71
C SER A 106 -0.19 -12.75 23.56
N LEU A 107 -0.31 -11.86 24.56
CA LEU A 107 -1.51 -11.71 25.38
C LEU A 107 -2.58 -10.82 24.72
N ILE A 108 -2.27 -10.16 23.61
CA ILE A 108 -3.21 -9.27 22.92
C ILE A 108 -4.37 -10.11 22.38
N PRO A 109 -5.63 -9.85 22.80
CA PRO A 109 -6.77 -10.59 22.30
C PRO A 109 -6.97 -10.35 20.80
N THR A 110 -7.33 -11.40 20.06
CA THR A 110 -7.66 -11.29 18.63
C THR A 110 -8.81 -10.30 18.37
N ALA A 111 -9.72 -10.14 19.33
CA ALA A 111 -10.78 -9.13 19.29
C ALA A 111 -10.22 -7.69 19.24
N ALA A 112 -9.13 -7.41 19.98
CA ALA A 112 -8.48 -6.10 19.93
C ALA A 112 -7.82 -5.86 18.56
N LEU A 113 -7.16 -6.88 17.99
CA LEU A 113 -6.59 -6.82 16.65
C LEU A 113 -7.68 -6.61 15.58
N ALA A 114 -8.82 -7.29 15.69
CA ALA A 114 -9.96 -7.08 14.81
C ALA A 114 -10.49 -5.64 14.91
N GLY A 115 -10.59 -5.09 16.12
CA GLY A 115 -10.97 -3.70 16.34
C GLY A 115 -10.01 -2.70 15.66
N VAL A 116 -8.70 -2.95 15.77
CA VAL A 116 -7.68 -2.15 15.05
C VAL A 116 -7.86 -2.26 13.55
N LEU A 117 -8.05 -3.47 13.00
CA LEU A 117 -8.25 -3.67 11.57
C LEU A 117 -9.49 -2.93 11.06
N ILE A 118 -10.65 -3.08 11.71
CA ILE A 118 -11.88 -2.35 11.36
C ILE A 118 -11.65 -0.84 11.42
N GLY A 119 -11.02 -0.34 12.50
CA GLY A 119 -10.71 1.07 12.65
C GLY A 119 -9.80 1.60 11.54
N THR A 120 -8.78 0.83 11.14
CA THR A 120 -7.91 1.20 10.01
C THR A 120 -8.63 1.13 8.66
N SER A 121 -9.47 0.12 8.43
CA SER A 121 -10.26 -0.03 7.20
C SER A 121 -11.21 1.15 7.02
N LEU A 122 -11.87 1.61 8.08
CA LEU A 122 -12.76 2.77 8.03
C LEU A 122 -12.00 4.08 7.75
N ARG A 123 -10.76 4.22 8.22
CA ARG A 123 -9.92 5.39 7.91
C ARG A 123 -9.45 5.41 6.46
N ILE A 124 -9.12 4.25 5.90
CA ILE A 124 -8.70 4.12 4.49
C ILE A 124 -9.92 4.27 3.56
N ALA A 125 -11.06 3.70 3.94
CA ALA A 125 -12.33 3.82 3.22
C ALA A 125 -12.94 5.21 3.44
N ASN A 126 -12.38 6.24 2.79
CA ASN A 126 -12.93 7.59 2.84
C ASN A 126 -14.29 7.65 2.13
N PRO A 127 -15.42 7.82 2.86
CA PRO A 127 -16.76 7.83 2.25
C PRO A 127 -16.93 8.96 1.24
N GLN A 128 -16.21 10.07 1.44
CA GLN A 128 -16.24 11.19 0.52
C GLN A 128 -15.58 10.82 -0.82
N SER A 129 -14.45 10.11 -0.81
CA SER A 129 -13.80 9.64 -2.04
C SER A 129 -14.67 8.64 -2.81
N VAL A 130 -15.41 7.78 -2.10
CA VAL A 130 -16.39 6.88 -2.72
C VAL A 130 -17.51 7.69 -3.39
N LYS A 131 -18.05 8.68 -2.68
CA LYS A 131 -19.10 9.55 -3.20
C LYS A 131 -18.62 10.33 -4.43
N GLU A 132 -17.42 10.90 -4.39
CA GLU A 132 -16.80 11.61 -5.52
C GLU A 132 -16.62 10.67 -6.71
N ALA A 133 -16.14 9.44 -6.49
CA ALA A 133 -16.02 8.44 -7.54
C ALA A 133 -17.38 8.08 -8.17
N LEU A 134 -18.42 7.94 -7.34
CA LEU A 134 -19.77 7.65 -7.79
C LEU A 134 -20.48 8.85 -8.44
N GLN A 135 -20.04 10.07 -8.20
CA GLN A 135 -20.58 11.29 -8.82
C GLN A 135 -19.78 11.73 -10.05
N SER A 136 -18.63 11.11 -10.30
CA SER A 136 -17.79 11.35 -11.47
C SER A 136 -18.46 10.93 -12.79
N THR A 137 -17.72 11.11 -13.89
CA THR A 137 -18.10 10.73 -15.25
C THR A 137 -18.58 9.28 -15.30
N TYR A 138 -19.59 9.02 -16.14
CA TYR A 138 -20.17 7.69 -16.33
C TYR A 138 -19.13 6.57 -16.51
N LYS A 139 -18.10 6.82 -17.34
CA LYS A 139 -17.00 5.87 -17.58
C LYS A 139 -16.21 5.57 -16.29
N PHE A 140 -15.82 6.60 -15.54
CA PHE A 140 -15.07 6.44 -14.30
C PHE A 140 -15.88 5.68 -13.24
N ARG A 141 -17.17 6.00 -13.12
CA ARG A 141 -18.10 5.34 -12.21
C ARG A 141 -18.22 3.85 -12.49
N ILE A 142 -18.33 3.46 -13.77
CA ILE A 142 -18.38 2.05 -14.17
C ILE A 142 -17.08 1.34 -13.81
N VAL A 143 -15.91 1.92 -14.18
CA VAL A 143 -14.61 1.33 -13.85
C VAL A 143 -14.49 1.10 -12.34
N TYR A 144 -14.86 2.10 -11.55
CA TYR A 144 -14.81 2.03 -10.09
C TYR A 144 -15.68 0.91 -9.53
N VAL A 145 -16.98 0.88 -9.89
CA VAL A 145 -17.93 -0.11 -9.35
C VAL A 145 -17.56 -1.53 -9.78
N VAL A 146 -17.23 -1.75 -11.05
CA VAL A 146 -16.86 -3.08 -11.55
C VAL A 146 -15.56 -3.57 -10.90
N THR A 147 -14.55 -2.71 -10.76
CA THR A 147 -13.30 -3.05 -10.08
C THR A 147 -13.57 -3.42 -8.62
N ALA A 148 -14.36 -2.62 -7.90
CA ALA A 148 -14.69 -2.89 -6.51
C ALA A 148 -15.42 -4.24 -6.32
N LEU A 149 -16.42 -4.52 -7.16
CA LEU A 149 -17.13 -5.80 -7.12
C LEU A 149 -16.21 -6.96 -7.46
N ALA A 150 -15.33 -6.82 -8.45
CA ALA A 150 -14.37 -7.86 -8.80
C ALA A 150 -13.41 -8.17 -7.64
N VAL A 151 -12.91 -7.16 -6.92
CA VAL A 151 -12.06 -7.37 -5.74
C VAL A 151 -12.81 -8.12 -4.62
N VAL A 152 -14.08 -7.76 -4.38
CA VAL A 152 -14.89 -8.34 -3.29
C VAL A 152 -15.31 -9.78 -3.60
N PHE A 153 -15.70 -10.07 -4.83
CA PHE A 153 -16.31 -11.35 -5.20
C PHE A 153 -15.35 -12.34 -5.87
N ILE A 154 -14.22 -11.87 -6.42
CA ILE A 154 -13.24 -12.70 -7.12
C ILE A 154 -11.94 -12.69 -6.30
N ASP A 155 -11.12 -11.66 -6.50
CA ASP A 155 -9.92 -11.35 -5.72
C ASP A 155 -9.29 -10.05 -6.21
N LEU A 156 -8.30 -9.56 -5.44
CA LEU A 156 -7.59 -8.32 -5.71
C LEU A 156 -6.88 -8.30 -7.07
N MET A 157 -6.26 -9.41 -7.48
CA MET A 157 -5.46 -9.48 -8.71
C MET A 157 -6.36 -9.38 -9.94
N TRP A 158 -7.43 -10.17 -9.96
CA TRP A 158 -8.44 -10.09 -11.02
C TRP A 158 -9.15 -8.74 -11.02
N GLY A 159 -9.43 -8.16 -9.85
CA GLY A 159 -9.95 -6.81 -9.74
C GLY A 159 -9.09 -5.77 -10.46
N VAL A 160 -7.78 -5.75 -10.20
CA VAL A 160 -6.83 -4.85 -10.88
C VAL A 160 -6.81 -5.10 -12.39
N ALA A 161 -6.74 -6.35 -12.83
CA ALA A 161 -6.70 -6.69 -14.26
C ALA A 161 -7.98 -6.24 -15.00
N ILE A 162 -9.15 -6.49 -14.42
CA ILE A 162 -10.44 -6.08 -14.98
C ILE A 162 -10.54 -4.55 -15.02
N GLY A 163 -10.14 -3.87 -13.95
CA GLY A 163 -10.18 -2.41 -13.88
C GLY A 163 -9.34 -1.73 -14.96
N ILE A 164 -8.09 -2.18 -15.15
CA ILE A 164 -7.19 -1.66 -16.20
C ILE A 164 -7.75 -1.93 -17.60
N LEU A 165 -8.26 -3.15 -17.83
CA LEU A 165 -8.82 -3.51 -19.13
C LEU A 165 -10.05 -2.66 -19.47
N LEU A 166 -10.93 -2.48 -18.49
CA LEU A 166 -12.17 -1.72 -18.65
C LEU A 166 -11.90 -0.22 -18.86
N GLU A 167 -10.95 0.35 -18.11
CA GLU A 167 -10.47 1.73 -18.32
C GLU A 167 -9.98 1.91 -19.76
N LYS A 168 -9.12 1.00 -20.23
CA LYS A 168 -8.56 1.05 -21.58
C LYS A 168 -9.66 0.94 -22.64
N ILE A 169 -10.63 0.04 -22.49
CA ILE A 169 -11.73 -0.13 -23.46
C ILE A 169 -12.60 1.13 -23.51
N LEU A 170 -12.99 1.66 -22.35
CA LEU A 170 -13.89 2.81 -22.28
C LEU A 170 -13.22 4.11 -22.75
N ASN A 171 -11.90 4.25 -22.57
CA ASN A 171 -11.15 5.46 -22.94
C ASN A 171 -10.52 5.40 -24.33
N LYS A 172 -10.38 4.21 -24.95
CA LYS A 172 -9.90 4.04 -26.33
C LYS A 172 -10.87 4.54 -27.42
N ALA A 173 -12.11 4.89 -27.06
CA ALA A 173 -13.11 5.43 -28.00
C ALA A 173 -12.98 6.95 -28.27
N ARG A 174 -11.77 7.51 -28.15
CA ARG A 174 -11.37 8.88 -28.50
C ARG A 174 -9.97 8.85 -29.09
#